data_AF-A0A7K2KJI8-F1
#
_entry.id   AF-A0A7K2KJI8-F1
#
_cell.length_a   1.000
_cell.length_b   1.000
_cell.length_c   1.000
_cell.angle_alpha   90.00
_cell.angle_beta   90.00
_cell.angle_gamma   90.00
#
_symmetry.space_group_name_H-M   'P 1'
#
loop_
_entity.id
_entity.type
_entity.pdbx_description
1 polymer ?
#
loop_
_entity_poly.entity_id
_entity_poly.type
_entity_poly.pdbx_seq_one_letter_code
_entity_poly.pdbx_strand_id
1 'polypeptide(L)'
;MSQKPKPSHGLTVCPDCAEPLESGDRFCGACGHDLAAVPAAGAEPDRPTVAIVTPAWPDAPPRDPGSLSTATQHPGDLAGTDSGGRDLPTMEVRT
;
A
#
# COMPACT_ATOMS: atom_id res chain seq x y z
N MET A 1 -3.05 -5.53 -5.88
CA MET A 1 -3.04 -4.73 -4.64
C MET A 1 -4.10 -3.64 -4.78
N SER A 2 -5.30 -3.82 -4.23
CA SER A 2 -6.37 -2.83 -4.36
C SER A 2 -6.55 -2.13 -3.01
N GLN A 3 -5.82 -1.04 -2.81
CA GLN A 3 -6.07 -0.13 -1.70
C GLN A 3 -7.33 0.66 -2.05
N LYS A 4 -8.42 0.44 -1.32
CA LYS A 4 -9.65 1.22 -1.47
C LYS A 4 -9.38 2.62 -0.91
N PRO A 5 -9.58 3.71 -1.68
CA PRO A 5 -9.37 5.06 -1.19
C PRO A 5 -10.30 5.32 0.00
N LYS A 6 -9.74 5.74 1.13
CA LYS A 6 -10.50 6.22 2.28
C LYS A 6 -11.13 7.58 1.94
N PRO A 7 -12.27 7.95 2.55
CA PRO A 7 -12.88 9.26 2.32
C PRO A 7 -11.92 10.37 2.69
N SER A 8 -11.89 11.40 1.84
CA SER A 8 -11.10 12.61 2.02
C SER A 8 -11.52 13.35 3.28
N HIS A 9 -10.54 13.92 3.98
CA HIS A 9 -10.79 14.77 5.13
C HIS A 9 -11.62 15.99 4.72
N GLY A 10 -12.68 16.32 5.46
CA GLY A 10 -13.57 17.46 5.17
C GLY A 10 -12.96 18.83 5.46
N LEU A 11 -11.62 18.93 5.51
CA LEU A 11 -10.89 20.16 5.78
C LEU A 11 -10.59 20.89 4.47
N THR A 12 -10.81 22.20 4.45
CA THR A 12 -10.51 23.08 3.30
C THR A 12 -9.10 23.69 3.37
N VAL A 13 -8.45 23.64 4.53
CA VAL A 13 -7.13 24.22 4.79
C VAL A 13 -6.30 23.32 5.71
N CYS A 14 -4.98 23.33 5.54
CA CYS A 14 -4.05 22.56 6.36
C CYS A 14 -4.00 23.12 7.79
N PRO A 15 -4.16 22.29 8.84
CA PRO A 15 -4.08 22.76 10.23
C PRO A 15 -2.68 23.20 10.65
N ASP A 16 -1.64 22.76 9.94
CA ASP A 16 -0.23 23.01 10.29
C ASP A 16 0.34 24.25 9.61
N CYS A 17 0.10 24.40 8.30
CA CYS A 17 0.68 25.49 7.49
C CYS A 17 -0.36 26.43 6.85
N ALA A 18 -1.66 26.23 7.11
CA ALA A 18 -2.76 27.02 6.57
C ALA A 18 -2.89 27.06 5.03
N GLU A 19 -2.12 26.23 4.31
CA GLU A 19 -2.21 26.09 2.85
C GLU A 19 -3.61 25.55 2.45
N PRO A 20 -4.22 26.06 1.37
CA PRO A 20 -5.44 25.48 0.80
C PRO A 20 -5.22 24.00 0.44
N LEU A 21 -6.20 23.15 0.78
CA LEU A 21 -6.15 21.71 0.50
C LEU A 21 -7.09 21.35 -0.63
N GLU A 22 -6.65 20.43 -1.48
CA GLU A 22 -7.50 19.85 -2.51
C GLU A 22 -8.32 18.70 -1.91
N SER A 23 -9.58 18.57 -2.36
CA SER A 23 -10.47 17.52 -1.88
C SER A 23 -9.95 16.15 -2.31
N GLY A 24 -9.36 15.39 -1.39
CA GLY A 24 -8.74 14.09 -1.70
C GLY A 24 -7.34 13.92 -1.13
N ASP A 25 -6.71 15.01 -0.69
CA ASP A 25 -5.35 14.96 -0.19
C ASP A 25 -5.25 14.13 1.08
N ARG A 26 -4.34 13.14 1.05
CA ARG A 26 -3.95 12.39 2.25
C ARG A 26 -2.84 13.08 3.02
N PHE A 27 -2.06 13.91 2.33
CA PHE A 27 -0.96 14.67 2.90
C PHE A 27 -1.00 16.09 2.35
N CYS A 28 -0.59 17.07 3.13
CA CYS A 28 -0.42 18.42 2.64
C CYS A 28 0.78 18.51 1.69
N GLY A 29 0.57 19.03 0.48
CA GLY A 29 1.63 19.20 -0.52
C GLY A 29 2.71 20.23 -0.15
N ALA A 30 2.44 21.12 0.81
CA ALA A 30 3.36 22.19 1.22
C ALA A 30 4.26 21.80 2.40
N CYS A 31 3.68 21.22 3.47
CA CYS A 31 4.41 20.91 4.71
C CYS A 31 4.52 19.40 5.02
N GLY A 32 3.78 18.54 4.31
CA GLY A 32 3.82 17.09 4.52
C GLY A 32 2.97 16.56 5.67
N HIS A 33 2.13 17.39 6.32
CA HIS A 33 1.22 16.94 7.38
C HIS A 33 0.29 15.79 6.90
N ASP A 34 0.15 14.74 7.70
CA ASP A 34 -0.75 13.60 7.40
C ASP A 34 -2.20 13.96 7.72
N LEU A 35 -2.91 14.40 6.68
CA LEU A 35 -4.33 14.73 6.76
C LEU A 35 -5.15 13.47 7.04
N ALA A 36 -4.70 12.29 6.59
CA ALA A 36 -5.42 11.03 6.76
C ALA A 36 -5.55 10.58 8.23
N ALA A 37 -4.73 11.15 9.13
CA ALA A 37 -4.74 10.88 10.55
C ALA A 37 -5.71 11.78 11.35
N VAL A 38 -6.31 12.81 10.74
CA VAL A 38 -7.14 13.81 11.42
C VAL A 38 -8.60 13.33 11.48
N PRO A 39 -9.07 12.57 12.47
CA PRO A 39 -10.38 11.92 12.41
C PRO A 39 -11.49 12.85 11.90
N ALA A 40 -12.04 12.55 10.72
CA ALA A 40 -13.14 13.31 10.17
C ALA A 40 -14.27 13.33 11.20
N ALA A 41 -14.71 14.53 11.60
CA ALA A 41 -15.77 14.69 12.59
C ALA A 41 -17.04 14.02 12.05
N GLY A 42 -17.34 12.82 12.55
CA GLY A 42 -18.48 12.01 12.12
C GLY A 42 -18.16 10.76 11.29
N ALA A 43 -16.89 10.36 11.15
CA ALA A 43 -16.56 9.04 10.64
C ALA A 43 -16.99 7.96 11.65
N GLU A 44 -18.23 7.50 11.54
CA GLU A 44 -18.66 6.23 12.12
C GLU A 44 -17.62 5.17 11.75
N PRO A 45 -17.17 4.34 12.70
CA PRO A 45 -16.20 3.29 12.40
C PRO A 45 -16.71 2.46 11.24
N ASP A 46 -15.83 2.18 10.27
CA ASP A 46 -16.13 1.34 9.09
C ASP A 46 -16.60 -0.03 9.59
N ARG A 47 -17.91 -0.15 9.76
CA ARG A 47 -18.56 -1.36 10.25
C ARG A 47 -18.98 -2.11 8.99
N PRO A 48 -18.24 -3.15 8.58
CA PRO A 48 -18.61 -3.88 7.39
C PRO A 48 -20.02 -4.42 7.58
N THR A 49 -20.89 -4.15 6.61
CA THR A 49 -22.29 -4.63 6.60
C THR A 49 -22.38 -6.17 6.66
N VAL A 50 -21.28 -6.87 6.38
CA VAL A 50 -21.17 -8.33 6.44
C VAL A 50 -20.05 -8.73 7.39
N ALA A 51 -20.32 -9.69 8.27
CA ALA A 51 -19.29 -10.29 9.12
C ALA A 51 -18.28 -11.06 8.25
N ILE A 52 -17.01 -10.66 8.31
CA ILE A 52 -15.91 -11.46 7.75
C ILE A 52 -15.60 -12.55 8.77
N VAL A 53 -16.04 -13.77 8.46
CA VAL A 53 -15.63 -14.97 9.22
C VAL A 53 -14.15 -15.23 8.95
N THR A 54 -13.37 -15.45 10.01
CA THR A 54 -11.98 -15.87 9.88
C THR A 54 -11.95 -17.32 9.37
N PRO A 55 -11.46 -17.59 8.15
CA PRO A 55 -11.35 -18.97 7.69
C PRO A 55 -10.30 -19.71 8.53
N ALA A 56 -10.59 -20.96 8.88
CA ALA A 56 -9.61 -21.86 9.47
C ALA A 56 -8.64 -22.30 8.38
N TRP A 57 -7.45 -21.71 8.34
CA TRP A 57 -6.39 -22.11 7.43
C TRP A 57 -5.73 -23.41 7.92
N PRO A 58 -5.34 -24.32 7.01
CA PRO A 58 -4.56 -25.49 7.38
C PRO A 58 -3.19 -25.08 7.94
N ASP A 59 -2.60 -25.95 8.75
CA ASP A 59 -1.25 -25.77 9.25
C ASP A 59 -0.25 -25.67 8.07
N ALA A 60 0.68 -24.72 8.16
CA ALA A 60 1.67 -24.56 7.12
C ALA A 60 2.67 -25.71 7.18
N PRO A 61 3.10 -26.28 6.03
CA PRO A 61 4.14 -27.29 6.04
C PRO A 61 5.44 -26.74 6.66
N PRO A 62 6.28 -27.61 7.25
CA PRO A 62 7.56 -27.20 7.82
C PRO A 62 8.41 -26.54 6.74
N ARG A 63 8.94 -25.34 7.04
CA ARG A 63 9.84 -24.64 6.13
C ARG A 63 11.21 -25.31 6.11
N ASP A 64 11.80 -25.39 4.93
CA ASP A 64 13.21 -25.73 4.80
C ASP A 64 14.07 -24.59 5.36
N PRO A 65 15.04 -24.87 6.25
CA PRO A 65 15.89 -23.84 6.85
C PRO A 65 16.75 -23.09 5.82
N GLY A 66 17.03 -23.68 4.65
CA GLY A 66 17.71 -23.03 3.52
C GLY A 66 16.82 -22.07 2.72
N SER A 67 15.51 -22.12 2.91
CA SER A 67 14.56 -21.19 2.27
C SER A 67 14.50 -19.83 2.97
N LEU A 68 15.14 -19.67 4.12
CA LEU A 68 15.25 -18.42 4.87
C LEU A 68 16.37 -17.56 4.30
N SER A 69 16.28 -17.19 3.03
CA SER A 69 17.19 -16.16 2.51
C SER A 69 16.78 -14.83 3.13
N THR A 70 17.52 -14.39 4.15
CA THR A 70 17.37 -13.08 4.79
C THR A 70 18.05 -11.97 3.99
N ALA A 71 18.66 -12.30 2.86
CA ALA A 71 19.32 -11.33 2.00
C ALA A 71 18.26 -10.43 1.34
N THR A 72 18.38 -9.13 1.56
CA THR A 72 17.66 -8.13 0.76
C THR A 72 17.99 -8.34 -0.71
N GLN A 73 16.98 -8.65 -1.51
CA GLN A 73 17.13 -8.76 -2.96
C GLN A 73 17.19 -7.36 -3.55
N HIS A 74 18.27 -7.03 -4.25
CA HIS A 74 18.33 -5.79 -5.02
C HIS A 74 17.73 -6.05 -6.42
N PRO A 75 17.08 -5.06 -7.06
CA PRO A 75 16.46 -5.25 -8.38
C PRO A 75 17.40 -5.79 -9.47
N GLY A 76 18.71 -5.56 -9.36
CA GLY A 76 19.72 -6.04 -10.31
C GLY A 76 20.19 -7.47 -10.09
N ASP A 77 19.90 -8.07 -8.92
CA ASP A 77 20.36 -9.41 -8.56
C ASP A 77 19.37 -10.52 -8.98
N LEU A 78 18.16 -10.12 -9.40
CA LEU A 78 17.12 -11.04 -9.84
C LEU A 78 17.25 -11.32 -11.33
N ALA A 79 17.16 -12.60 -11.69
CA ALA A 79 17.11 -13.00 -13.09
C ALA A 79 15.86 -12.40 -13.75
N GLY A 80 16.02 -11.86 -14.96
CA GLY A 80 14.93 -11.31 -15.78
C GLY A 80 14.07 -12.40 -16.40
N THR A 81 13.49 -13.28 -15.58
CA THR A 81 12.67 -14.42 -16.04
C THR A 81 11.20 -14.23 -15.69
N ASP A 82 10.30 -14.87 -16.46
CA ASP A 82 8.89 -14.98 -16.11
C ASP A 82 8.64 -15.91 -14.89
N SER A 83 7.40 -16.00 -14.41
CA SER A 83 7.03 -16.86 -13.27
C SER A 83 7.24 -18.36 -13.54
N GLY A 84 7.44 -18.76 -14.79
CA GLY A 84 7.81 -20.11 -15.21
C GLY A 84 9.31 -20.30 -15.44
N GLY A 85 10.15 -19.29 -15.16
CA GLY A 85 11.60 -19.34 -15.27
C GLY A 85 12.15 -19.11 -16.67
N ARG A 86 11.36 -18.58 -17.62
CA ARG A 86 11.81 -18.33 -19.00
C ARG A 86 12.31 -16.90 -19.15
N ASP A 87 13.37 -16.69 -19.93
CA ASP A 87 13.90 -15.35 -20.20
C ASP A 87 12.83 -14.42 -20.78
N LEU A 88 12.72 -13.22 -20.20
CA LEU A 88 11.86 -12.17 -20.72
C LEU A 88 12.46 -11.58 -21.99
N PRO A 89 11.64 -11.20 -22.99
CA PRO A 89 12.13 -10.56 -24.20
C PRO A 89 12.78 -9.21 -23.84
N THR A 90 14.01 -8.98 -24.31
CA THR A 90 14.70 -7.70 -24.16
C THR A 90 13.95 -6.64 -24.95
N MET A 91 13.08 -5.88 -24.30
CA MET A 91 12.45 -4.72 -24.94
C MET A 91 13.43 -3.55 -24.94
N GLU A 92 13.56 -2.92 -26.11
CA GLU A 92 14.38 -1.73 -26.28
C GLU A 92 13.79 -0.60 -25.42
N VAL A 93 14.56 -0.09 -24.47
CA VAL A 93 14.17 1.10 -23.69
C VAL A 93 14.13 2.28 -24.66
N ARG A 94 12.93 2.71 -25.00
CA ARG A 94 12.71 3.94 -25.77
C ARG A 94 13.03 5.12 -24.86
N THR A 95 14.27 5.60 -24.93
CA THR A 95 14.73 6.85 -24.32
C THR A 95 14.11 8.05 -25.03
#